data_AF-D2R7M8-F1
#
_entry.id   AF-D2R7M8-F1
#
_cell.length_a   1.000
_cell.length_b   1.000
_cell.length_c   1.000
_cell.angle_alpha   90.00
_cell.angle_beta   90.00
_cell.angle_gamma   90.00
#
_symmetry.space_group_name_H-M   'P 1'
#
loop_
_entity.id
_entity.type
_entity.pdbx_description
1 polymer ?
#
loop_
_entity_poly.entity_id
_entity_poly.type
_entity_poly.pdbx_seq_one_letter_code
_entity_poly.pdbx_strand_id
1 'polypeptide(L)'
;MMLTRATLGFGAAWLLGVISWIFFGASESWILGAIFALAIPLAIAWIAFLRSQNFQSALIWPLALTLGYLPIWTAAVYLCDLLGLYGLTSFLSQFGNGGAFFIGLGWAVYWLENRSRQREVLRIRKSHQPREQPAAKPATIWNPVDPDAWYYGRKSQKLKQSTLLLLSYSMLFWLVALSLSQVGGCKETYEMPAGGGEQKTVAQTVRIQKVIRKKFVVNPFSAIKFEVPPIDEVKLELQEVTEHAYKIGYGEGTGAGFAGGTKQGKVRFIRLEYDGGDWDQDFGVGGDMNMLFEYGLLTSQKVSDRTESRRIAQLSSFPLYQSPPLVYMTGQGSINTSNSDIKVLREYLVDKHGMLFIDNGGSRHFHNQVVAMMNRVLPEVRPVPIPLDDTLHRVPFQIGTFPYVAPHGGKEALGWSMDGRWLAYYHPGDIGDAWSDGHAGVSPEIYNSCYQLGANVINYAHSEYAKWLAAKQSTK
;
A
#
# COMPACT_ATOMS: atom_id res chain seq x y z
N MET A 1 -9.16 -15.19 43.45
CA MET A 1 -9.13 -13.71 43.59
C MET A 1 -7.90 -13.07 42.96
N MET A 2 -6.70 -13.68 43.05
CA MET A 2 -5.50 -13.18 42.34
C MET A 2 -5.60 -13.34 40.82
N LEU A 3 -5.99 -14.51 40.30
CA LEU A 3 -6.08 -14.77 38.85
C LEU A 3 -7.07 -13.82 38.13
N THR A 4 -8.21 -13.53 38.75
CA THR A 4 -9.22 -12.61 38.20
C THR A 4 -8.71 -11.17 38.12
N ARG A 5 -7.98 -10.69 39.15
CA ARG A 5 -7.35 -9.36 39.14
C ARG A 5 -6.24 -9.26 38.09
N ALA A 6 -5.41 -10.28 37.95
CA ALA A 6 -4.38 -10.36 36.92
C ALA A 6 -4.98 -10.33 35.51
N THR A 7 -6.12 -11.01 35.31
CA THR A 7 -6.82 -11.03 34.01
C THR A 7 -7.41 -9.68 33.63
N LEU A 8 -7.96 -8.94 34.60
CA LEU A 8 -8.47 -7.57 34.36
C LEU A 8 -7.34 -6.60 34.01
N GLY A 9 -6.20 -6.68 34.72
CA GLY A 9 -5.01 -5.88 34.41
C GLY A 9 -4.44 -6.21 33.03
N PHE A 10 -4.35 -7.50 32.71
CA PHE A 10 -3.95 -7.96 31.38
C PHE A 10 -4.91 -7.48 30.29
N GLY A 11 -6.23 -7.58 30.50
CA GLY A 11 -7.23 -7.15 29.52
C GLY A 11 -7.10 -5.66 29.16
N ALA A 12 -6.85 -4.80 30.14
CA ALA A 12 -6.60 -3.38 29.91
C ALA A 12 -5.28 -3.14 29.14
N ALA A 13 -4.19 -3.81 29.54
CA ALA A 13 -2.91 -3.72 28.85
C ALA A 13 -2.97 -4.24 27.41
N TRP A 14 -3.69 -5.35 27.20
CA TRP A 14 -3.93 -5.95 25.88
C TRP A 14 -4.73 -5.01 24.99
N LEU A 15 -5.82 -4.41 25.48
CA LEU A 15 -6.60 -3.43 24.71
C LEU A 15 -5.76 -2.22 24.29
N LEU A 16 -4.98 -1.66 25.22
CA LEU A 16 -4.06 -0.56 24.90
C LEU A 16 -2.99 -1.00 23.89
N GLY A 17 -2.51 -2.25 24.00
CA GLY A 17 -1.55 -2.82 23.07
C GLY A 17 -2.13 -2.97 21.66
N VAL A 18 -3.35 -3.49 21.53
CA VAL A 18 -4.06 -3.62 20.26
C VAL A 18 -4.32 -2.25 19.63
N ILE A 19 -4.79 -1.27 20.42
CA ILE A 19 -4.97 0.11 19.95
C ILE A 19 -3.64 0.68 19.47
N SER A 20 -2.57 0.52 20.25
CA SER A 20 -1.25 1.03 19.87
C SER A 20 -0.75 0.41 18.56
N TRP A 21 -0.90 -0.90 18.41
CA TRP A 21 -0.50 -1.62 17.21
C TRP A 21 -1.28 -1.18 15.97
N ILE A 22 -2.61 -1.04 16.09
CA ILE A 22 -3.47 -0.62 14.98
C ILE A 22 -3.21 0.83 14.56
N PHE A 23 -3.03 1.75 15.52
CA PHE A 23 -2.97 3.19 15.22
C PHE A 23 -1.57 3.74 14.98
N PHE A 24 -0.53 3.13 15.57
CA PHE A 24 0.83 3.65 15.50
C PHE A 24 1.81 2.69 14.81
N GLY A 25 1.35 1.54 14.31
CA GLY A 25 2.18 0.60 13.55
C GLY A 25 3.41 0.09 14.31
N ALA A 26 3.35 0.08 15.65
CA ALA A 26 4.49 -0.20 16.52
C ALA A 26 4.87 -1.70 16.61
N SER A 27 4.90 -2.41 15.48
CA SER A 27 5.20 -3.85 15.39
C SER A 27 6.59 -4.23 15.97
N GLU A 28 7.54 -3.29 16.03
CA GLU A 28 8.89 -3.53 16.55
C GLU A 28 9.04 -3.26 18.06
N SER A 29 7.99 -2.83 18.77
CA SER A 29 8.14 -2.53 20.19
C SER A 29 8.17 -3.81 21.04
N TRP A 30 9.27 -4.02 21.77
CA TRP A 30 9.42 -5.16 22.69
C TRP A 30 8.33 -5.19 23.77
N ILE A 31 7.75 -4.03 24.11
CA ILE A 31 6.63 -3.88 25.04
C ILE A 31 5.36 -4.53 24.49
N LEU A 32 5.02 -4.29 23.21
CA LEU A 32 3.87 -4.93 22.57
C LEU A 32 4.08 -6.45 22.46
N GLY A 33 5.29 -6.87 22.11
CA GLY A 33 5.66 -8.28 22.10
C GLY A 33 5.46 -8.95 23.48
N ALA A 34 5.87 -8.30 24.56
CA ALA A 34 5.67 -8.80 25.92
C ALA A 34 4.19 -8.88 26.31
N ILE A 35 3.39 -7.85 25.97
CA ILE A 35 1.95 -7.84 26.24
C ILE A 35 1.24 -8.98 25.50
N PHE A 36 1.52 -9.18 24.21
CA PHE A 36 0.87 -10.25 23.44
C PHE A 36 1.35 -11.64 23.84
N ALA A 37 2.63 -11.81 24.17
CA ALA A 37 3.17 -13.08 24.65
C ALA A 37 2.52 -13.55 25.97
N LEU A 38 2.05 -12.62 26.82
CA LEU A 38 1.35 -12.95 28.08
C LEU A 38 -0.04 -13.57 27.88
N ALA A 39 -0.63 -13.51 26.68
CA ALA A 39 -1.94 -14.10 26.39
C ALA A 39 -1.94 -15.63 26.56
N ILE A 40 -0.88 -16.30 26.10
CA ILE A 40 -0.73 -17.76 26.10
C ILE A 40 -0.61 -18.32 27.54
N PRO A 41 0.34 -17.87 28.38
CA PRO A 41 0.47 -18.39 29.74
C PRO A 41 -0.76 -18.07 30.59
N LEU A 42 -1.42 -16.92 30.39
CA LEU A 42 -2.65 -16.58 31.09
C LEU A 42 -3.81 -17.52 30.72
N ALA A 43 -3.93 -17.89 29.44
CA ALA A 43 -4.92 -18.87 28.98
C ALA A 43 -4.66 -20.27 29.58
N ILE A 44 -3.40 -20.71 29.60
CA ILE A 44 -3.00 -21.98 30.24
C ILE A 44 -3.33 -21.97 31.73
N ALA A 45 -3.03 -20.87 32.43
CA ALA A 45 -3.34 -20.72 33.85
C ALA A 45 -4.86 -20.80 34.13
N TRP A 46 -5.69 -20.21 33.27
CA TRP A 46 -7.15 -20.34 33.37
C TRP A 46 -7.63 -21.76 33.13
N ILE A 47 -7.11 -22.46 32.13
CA ILE A 47 -7.47 -23.87 31.86
C ILE A 47 -7.09 -24.75 33.06
N ALA A 48 -5.89 -24.58 33.61
CA ALA A 48 -5.43 -25.31 34.79
C ALA A 48 -6.28 -25.01 36.04
N PHE A 49 -6.64 -23.74 36.25
CA PHE A 49 -7.51 -23.32 37.35
C PHE A 49 -8.93 -23.90 37.24
N LEU A 50 -9.52 -23.92 36.04
CA LEU A 50 -10.85 -24.48 35.83
C LEU A 50 -10.88 -26.00 36.03
N ARG A 51 -9.80 -26.71 35.65
CA ARG A 51 -9.64 -28.14 35.93
C ARG A 51 -9.47 -28.41 37.42
N SER A 52 -8.65 -27.63 38.12
CA SER A 52 -8.37 -27.87 39.54
C SER A 52 -9.57 -27.60 40.45
N GLN A 53 -10.42 -26.65 40.09
CA GLN A 53 -11.65 -26.33 40.83
C GLN A 53 -12.82 -27.26 40.47
N ASN A 54 -12.62 -28.22 39.54
CA ASN A 54 -13.63 -29.17 39.07
C ASN A 54 -14.97 -28.49 38.69
N PHE A 55 -14.90 -27.29 38.09
CA PHE A 55 -16.09 -26.58 37.65
C PHE A 55 -16.74 -27.34 36.49
N GLN A 56 -17.81 -28.10 36.78
CA GLN A 56 -18.62 -28.79 35.77
C GLN A 56 -19.76 -27.92 35.21
N SER A 57 -19.80 -26.63 35.55
CA SER A 57 -20.85 -25.74 35.05
C SER A 57 -20.75 -25.60 33.52
N ALA A 58 -21.88 -25.77 32.83
CA ALA A 58 -21.98 -25.65 31.38
C ALA A 58 -21.67 -24.23 30.83
N LEU A 59 -21.49 -23.22 31.70
CA LEU A 59 -21.29 -21.82 31.31
C LEU A 59 -19.85 -21.33 31.49
N ILE A 60 -19.14 -21.76 32.53
CA ILE A 60 -17.81 -21.21 32.88
C ILE A 60 -16.75 -21.61 31.85
N TRP A 61 -16.80 -22.85 31.35
CA TRP A 61 -15.85 -23.35 30.35
C TRP A 61 -15.95 -22.60 29.00
N PRO A 62 -17.13 -22.49 28.37
CA PRO A 62 -17.28 -21.68 27.16
C PRO A 62 -16.86 -20.22 27.35
N LEU A 63 -17.23 -19.61 28.49
CA LEU A 63 -16.87 -18.22 28.80
C LEU A 63 -15.36 -18.00 28.82
N ALA A 64 -14.62 -18.88 29.50
CA ALA A 64 -13.16 -18.78 29.55
C ALA A 64 -12.50 -18.95 28.18
N LEU A 65 -13.00 -19.87 27.35
CA LEU A 65 -12.50 -20.06 25.98
C LEU A 65 -12.76 -18.83 25.11
N THR A 66 -13.95 -18.22 25.23
CA THR A 66 -14.28 -17.03 24.45
C THR A 66 -13.47 -15.79 24.85
N LEU A 67 -13.21 -15.61 26.15
CA LEU A 67 -12.36 -14.53 26.64
C LEU A 67 -10.89 -14.73 26.27
N GLY A 68 -10.43 -15.98 26.15
CA GLY A 68 -9.08 -16.30 25.70
C GLY A 68 -8.88 -16.20 24.18
N TYR A 69 -9.94 -16.33 23.39
CA TYR A 69 -9.85 -16.38 21.92
C TYR A 69 -9.21 -15.13 21.32
N LEU A 70 -9.72 -13.93 21.64
CA LEU A 70 -9.24 -12.67 21.03
C LEU A 70 -7.77 -12.39 21.38
N PRO A 71 -7.31 -12.50 22.65
CA PRO A 71 -5.91 -12.30 22.99
C PRO A 71 -4.97 -13.32 22.34
N ILE A 72 -5.37 -14.60 22.27
CA ILE A 72 -4.54 -15.64 21.65
C ILE A 72 -4.46 -15.43 20.14
N TRP A 73 -5.58 -15.11 19.49
CA TRP A 73 -5.62 -14.85 18.06
C TRP A 73 -4.73 -13.66 17.69
N THR A 74 -4.89 -12.52 18.37
CA THR A 74 -4.04 -11.33 18.14
C THR A 74 -2.56 -11.60 18.41
N ALA A 75 -2.23 -12.36 19.46
CA ALA A 75 -0.85 -12.76 19.72
C ALA A 75 -0.28 -13.67 18.64
N ALA A 76 -1.07 -14.60 18.09
CA ALA A 76 -0.65 -15.47 17.00
C ALA A 76 -0.37 -14.68 15.72
N VAL A 77 -1.22 -13.71 15.36
CA VAL A 77 -0.99 -12.81 14.21
C VAL A 77 0.29 -12.00 14.41
N TYR A 78 0.46 -11.38 15.59
CA TYR A 78 1.65 -10.59 15.90
C TYR A 78 2.95 -11.42 15.86
N LEU A 79 2.95 -12.62 16.43
CA LEU A 79 4.12 -13.51 16.42
C LEU A 79 4.47 -13.96 14.99
N CYS A 80 3.48 -14.24 14.14
CA CYS A 80 3.73 -14.60 12.75
C CYS A 80 4.31 -13.43 11.94
N ASP A 81 3.83 -12.20 12.19
CA ASP A 81 4.38 -10.98 11.57
C ASP A 81 5.82 -10.73 12.02
N LEU A 82 6.12 -10.91 13.31
CA LEU A 82 7.47 -10.77 13.86
C LEU A 82 8.45 -11.81 13.31
N LEU A 83 7.99 -13.04 13.03
CA LEU A 83 8.79 -14.12 12.47
C LEU A 83 8.91 -14.06 10.94
N GLY A 84 8.29 -13.08 10.28
CA GLY A 84 8.30 -12.96 8.82
C GLY A 84 7.44 -13.99 8.09
N LEU A 85 6.53 -14.68 8.78
CA LEU A 85 5.61 -15.67 8.21
C LEU A 85 4.36 -14.97 7.64
N TYR A 86 4.55 -14.16 6.61
CA TYR A 86 3.52 -13.24 6.10
C TYR A 86 2.29 -13.94 5.52
N GLY A 87 2.48 -15.04 4.79
CA GLY A 87 1.36 -15.85 4.29
C GLY A 87 0.47 -16.37 5.42
N LEU A 88 1.09 -16.82 6.52
CA LEU A 88 0.38 -17.29 7.70
C LEU A 88 -0.30 -16.13 8.45
N THR A 89 0.33 -14.95 8.50
CA THR A 89 -0.22 -13.74 9.11
C THR A 89 -1.49 -13.27 8.42
N SER A 90 -1.47 -13.22 7.08
CA SER A 90 -2.64 -12.89 6.26
C SER A 90 -3.76 -13.92 6.45
N PHE A 91 -3.42 -15.21 6.41
CA PHE A 91 -4.35 -16.29 6.68
C PHE A 91 -4.99 -16.16 8.07
N LEU A 92 -4.19 -16.04 9.14
CA LEU A 92 -4.69 -15.91 10.51
C LEU A 92 -5.58 -14.67 10.69
N SER A 93 -5.24 -13.55 10.05
CA SER A 93 -6.02 -12.31 10.11
C SER A 93 -7.39 -12.46 9.43
N GLN A 94 -7.43 -13.12 8.27
CA GLN A 94 -8.67 -13.36 7.52
C GLN A 94 -9.57 -14.38 8.23
N PHE A 95 -9.03 -15.54 8.61
CA PHE A 95 -9.81 -16.63 9.19
C PHE A 95 -10.19 -16.41 10.65
N GLY A 96 -9.44 -15.60 11.40
CA GLY A 96 -9.78 -15.30 12.79
C GLY A 96 -11.05 -14.46 12.95
N ASN A 97 -11.39 -13.61 11.97
CA ASN A 97 -12.70 -12.96 11.94
C ASN A 97 -13.85 -13.99 11.82
N GLY A 98 -13.64 -15.06 11.05
CA GLY A 98 -14.57 -16.18 10.95
C GLY A 98 -14.75 -16.91 12.29
N GLY A 99 -13.66 -17.12 13.03
CA GLY A 99 -13.74 -17.72 14.37
C GLY A 99 -14.51 -16.83 15.37
N ALA A 100 -14.28 -15.52 15.36
CA ALA A 100 -15.05 -14.57 16.16
C ALA A 100 -16.54 -14.60 15.81
N PHE A 101 -16.87 -14.70 14.52
CA PHE A 101 -18.24 -14.85 14.03
C PHE A 101 -18.93 -16.08 14.63
N PHE A 102 -18.32 -17.27 14.52
CA PHE A 102 -18.92 -18.51 15.02
C PHE A 102 -19.02 -18.55 16.54
N ILE A 103 -18.04 -17.98 17.25
CA ILE A 103 -18.07 -17.87 18.72
C ILE A 103 -19.25 -16.99 19.17
N GLY A 104 -19.41 -15.81 18.56
CA GLY A 104 -20.52 -14.92 18.87
C GLY A 104 -21.88 -15.52 18.47
N LEU A 105 -21.94 -16.26 17.35
CA LEU A 105 -23.13 -17.00 16.94
C LEU A 105 -23.50 -18.07 17.97
N GLY A 106 -22.52 -18.81 18.50
CA GLY A 106 -22.71 -19.79 19.56
C GLY A 106 -23.32 -19.16 20.83
N TRP A 107 -22.84 -17.98 21.24
CA TRP A 107 -23.42 -17.22 22.34
C TRP A 107 -24.83 -16.72 22.06
N ALA A 108 -25.09 -16.24 20.84
CA ALA A 108 -26.41 -15.78 20.43
C ALA A 108 -27.43 -16.93 20.46
N VAL A 109 -27.04 -18.11 19.97
CA VAL A 109 -27.85 -19.33 20.02
C VAL A 109 -28.08 -19.77 21.47
N TYR A 110 -27.03 -19.84 22.29
CA TYR A 110 -27.15 -20.20 23.71
C TYR A 110 -28.10 -19.27 24.47
N TRP A 111 -27.97 -17.96 24.24
CA TRP A 111 -28.83 -16.95 24.85
C TRP A 111 -30.29 -17.11 24.41
N LEU A 112 -30.53 -17.31 23.12
CA LEU A 112 -31.87 -17.50 22.56
C LEU A 112 -32.54 -18.76 23.11
N GLU A 113 -31.82 -19.89 23.11
CA GLU A 113 -32.29 -21.18 23.63
C GLU A 113 -32.67 -21.06 25.12
N ASN A 114 -31.81 -20.46 25.93
CA ASN A 114 -32.04 -20.29 27.36
C ASN A 114 -33.25 -19.38 27.64
N ARG A 115 -33.39 -18.27 26.91
CA ARG A 115 -34.54 -17.36 27.07
C ARG A 115 -35.85 -17.93 26.55
N SER A 116 -35.80 -18.67 25.43
CA SER A 116 -36.95 -19.38 24.86
C SER A 116 -37.46 -20.44 25.85
N ARG A 117 -36.55 -21.26 26.39
CA ARG A 117 -36.86 -22.27 27.41
C ARG A 117 -37.46 -21.67 28.68
N GLN A 118 -36.89 -20.57 29.18
CA GLN A 118 -37.45 -19.88 30.37
C GLN A 118 -38.91 -19.46 30.17
N ARG A 119 -39.26 -18.98 28.97
CA ARG A 119 -40.63 -18.58 28.64
C ARG A 119 -41.57 -19.77 28.54
N GLU A 120 -41.11 -20.86 27.93
CA GLU A 120 -41.86 -22.10 27.84
C GLU A 120 -42.20 -22.66 29.23
N VAL A 121 -41.22 -22.68 30.14
CA VAL A 121 -41.43 -23.09 31.54
C VAL A 121 -42.42 -22.18 32.27
N LEU A 122 -42.34 -20.87 32.08
CA LEU A 122 -43.31 -19.92 32.66
C LEU A 122 -44.73 -20.14 32.14
N ARG A 123 -44.87 -20.53 30.86
CA ARG A 123 -46.16 -20.86 30.25
C ARG A 123 -46.76 -22.13 30.85
N ILE A 124 -45.96 -23.19 30.98
CA ILE A 124 -46.38 -24.44 31.61
C ILE A 124 -46.78 -24.20 33.07
N ARG A 125 -46.03 -23.37 33.80
CA ARG A 125 -46.36 -23.03 35.18
C ARG A 125 -47.70 -22.28 35.31
N LYS A 126 -47.98 -21.35 34.39
CA LYS A 126 -49.26 -20.62 34.33
C LYS A 126 -50.44 -21.52 33.91
N SER A 127 -50.21 -22.52 33.06
CA SER A 127 -51.27 -23.44 32.64
C SER A 127 -51.71 -24.41 33.74
N HIS A 128 -50.85 -24.68 34.72
CA HIS A 128 -51.15 -25.55 35.87
C HIS A 128 -51.83 -24.82 37.05
N GLN A 129 -52.02 -23.49 36.99
CA GLN A 129 -52.77 -22.76 38.01
C GLN A 129 -54.28 -22.83 37.74
N PRO A 130 -55.13 -23.07 38.76
CA PRO A 130 -56.58 -23.10 38.57
C PRO A 130 -57.09 -21.76 38.03
N ARG A 131 -57.90 -21.81 36.96
CA ARG A 131 -58.50 -20.62 36.34
C ARG A 131 -59.76 -20.20 37.08
N GLU A 132 -59.75 -19.03 37.72
CA GLU A 132 -60.94 -18.42 38.35
C GLU A 132 -61.82 -17.60 37.37
N GLN A 133 -61.38 -17.36 36.12
CA GLN A 133 -62.12 -16.56 35.13
C GLN A 133 -62.08 -17.15 33.71
N PRO A 134 -63.13 -16.92 32.87
CA PRO A 134 -63.16 -17.39 31.48
C PRO A 134 -62.04 -16.76 30.65
N ALA A 135 -61.41 -17.58 29.81
CA ALA A 135 -60.19 -17.20 29.09
C ALA A 135 -60.44 -16.06 28.09
N ALA A 136 -59.80 -14.91 28.33
CA ALA A 136 -59.70 -13.83 27.34
C ALA A 136 -59.03 -14.33 26.04
N LYS A 137 -59.37 -13.73 24.90
CA LYS A 137 -58.75 -14.04 23.60
C LYS A 137 -57.22 -13.97 23.71
N PRO A 138 -56.47 -14.93 23.14
CA PRO A 138 -55.01 -14.94 23.26
C PRO A 138 -54.43 -13.67 22.63
N ALA A 139 -53.71 -12.89 23.43
CA ALA A 139 -53.01 -11.70 22.95
C ALA A 139 -51.93 -12.11 21.94
N THR A 140 -51.78 -11.35 20.85
CA THR A 140 -50.73 -11.57 19.85
C THR A 140 -49.36 -11.34 20.46
N ILE A 141 -48.50 -12.36 20.40
CA ILE A 141 -47.13 -12.30 20.94
C ILE A 141 -46.20 -11.73 19.88
N TRP A 142 -45.51 -10.64 20.20
CA TRP A 142 -44.58 -9.92 19.30
C TRP A 142 -43.09 -10.21 19.57
N ASN A 143 -42.77 -10.96 20.61
CA ASN A 143 -41.39 -11.10 21.05
C ASN A 143 -40.62 -12.13 20.19
N PRO A 144 -39.49 -11.78 19.54
CA PRO A 144 -38.72 -12.70 18.68
C PRO A 144 -38.06 -13.86 19.41
N VAL A 145 -37.85 -13.71 20.71
CA VAL A 145 -37.29 -14.75 21.56
C VAL A 145 -38.34 -15.81 21.91
N ASP A 146 -39.62 -15.53 21.65
CA ASP A 146 -40.71 -16.47 21.87
C ASP A 146 -41.02 -17.26 20.59
N PRO A 147 -40.93 -18.60 20.59
CA PRO A 147 -41.26 -19.42 19.41
C PRO A 147 -42.74 -19.32 19.01
N ASP A 148 -43.64 -18.91 19.92
CA ASP A 148 -45.07 -18.70 19.64
C ASP A 148 -45.39 -17.30 19.11
N ALA A 149 -44.38 -16.51 18.74
CA ALA A 149 -44.63 -15.22 18.11
C ALA A 149 -45.43 -15.38 16.80
N TRP A 150 -46.35 -14.44 16.56
CA TRP A 150 -47.37 -14.59 15.51
C TRP A 150 -46.78 -14.79 14.10
N TYR A 151 -45.64 -14.15 13.83
CA TYR A 151 -44.96 -14.17 12.53
C TYR A 151 -44.13 -15.43 12.26
N TYR A 152 -43.87 -16.29 13.26
CA TYR A 152 -43.31 -17.62 13.00
C TYR A 152 -44.35 -18.60 12.44
N GLY A 153 -45.64 -18.27 12.56
CA GLY A 153 -46.74 -19.12 12.12
C GLY A 153 -46.89 -20.39 12.98
N ARG A 154 -47.61 -21.38 12.47
CA ARG A 154 -48.02 -22.58 13.24
C ARG A 154 -47.19 -23.84 12.99
N LYS A 155 -46.26 -23.80 12.02
CA LYS A 155 -45.39 -24.94 11.66
C LYS A 155 -43.93 -24.53 11.81
N SER A 156 -43.13 -25.47 12.34
CA SER A 156 -41.66 -25.37 12.46
C SER A 156 -41.15 -24.07 13.10
N GLN A 157 -41.85 -23.59 14.15
CA GLN A 157 -41.56 -22.34 14.84
C GLN A 157 -40.11 -22.22 15.31
N LYS A 158 -39.54 -23.27 15.92
CA LYS A 158 -38.13 -23.28 16.37
C LYS A 158 -37.14 -23.11 15.22
N LEU A 159 -37.40 -23.74 14.06
CA LEU A 159 -36.54 -23.60 12.88
C LEU A 159 -36.60 -22.18 12.30
N LYS A 160 -37.78 -21.57 12.28
CA LYS A 160 -37.94 -20.18 11.83
C LYS A 160 -37.30 -19.17 12.78
N GLN A 161 -37.37 -19.45 14.07
CA GLN A 161 -36.70 -18.66 15.10
C GLN A 161 -35.16 -18.76 14.98
N SER A 162 -34.60 -19.96 14.77
CA SER A 162 -33.15 -20.12 14.59
C SER A 162 -32.64 -19.52 13.27
N THR A 163 -33.41 -19.65 12.19
CA THR A 163 -33.06 -19.02 10.90
C THR A 163 -33.13 -17.50 10.95
N LEU A 164 -34.13 -16.91 11.63
CA LEU A 164 -34.18 -15.46 11.85
C LEU A 164 -33.00 -14.97 12.70
N LEU A 165 -32.61 -15.70 13.75
CA LEU A 165 -31.42 -15.38 14.54
C LEU A 165 -30.17 -15.40 13.66
N LEU A 166 -29.97 -16.45 12.87
CA LEU A 166 -28.81 -16.58 12.00
C LEU A 166 -28.73 -15.43 10.99
N LEU A 167 -29.83 -15.11 10.31
CA LEU A 167 -29.86 -14.02 9.33
C LEU A 167 -29.61 -12.66 9.98
N SER A 168 -30.29 -12.37 11.09
CA SER A 168 -30.14 -11.09 11.80
C SER A 168 -28.74 -10.91 12.40
N TYR A 169 -28.17 -11.97 12.99
CA TYR A 169 -26.81 -11.96 13.50
C TYR A 169 -25.78 -11.79 12.38
N SER A 170 -25.91 -12.54 11.28
CA SER A 170 -25.01 -12.42 10.12
C SER A 170 -25.05 -11.02 9.51
N MET A 171 -26.26 -10.44 9.37
CA MET A 171 -26.41 -9.07 8.87
C MET A 171 -25.79 -8.05 9.82
N LEU A 172 -26.03 -8.17 11.13
CA LEU A 172 -25.45 -7.27 12.12
C LEU A 172 -23.92 -7.39 12.18
N PHE A 173 -23.39 -8.61 12.18
CA PHE A 173 -21.96 -8.86 12.18
C PHE A 173 -21.32 -8.25 10.93
N TRP A 174 -21.93 -8.43 9.76
CA TRP A 174 -21.45 -7.84 8.52
C TRP A 174 -21.49 -6.30 8.56
N LEU A 175 -22.58 -5.70 9.04
CA LEU A 175 -22.69 -4.23 9.19
C LEU A 175 -21.68 -3.67 10.18
N VAL A 176 -21.43 -4.36 11.30
CA VAL A 176 -20.40 -3.96 12.27
C VAL A 176 -19.00 -4.14 11.69
N ALA A 177 -18.72 -5.25 11.02
CA ALA A 177 -17.44 -5.48 10.36
C ALA A 177 -17.17 -4.44 9.27
N LEU A 178 -18.18 -4.11 8.46
CA LEU A 178 -18.09 -3.02 7.49
C LEU A 178 -17.86 -1.69 8.17
N SER A 179 -18.63 -1.36 9.22
CA SER A 179 -18.48 -0.10 9.94
C SER A 179 -17.08 0.00 10.54
N LEU A 180 -16.55 -1.06 11.17
CA LEU A 180 -15.20 -1.09 11.72
C LEU A 180 -14.12 -1.03 10.63
N SER A 181 -14.34 -1.66 9.48
CA SER A 181 -13.45 -1.52 8.32
C SER A 181 -13.43 -0.10 7.76
N GLN A 182 -14.54 0.65 7.91
CA GLN A 182 -14.65 2.05 7.50
C GLN A 182 -14.19 3.04 8.57
N VAL A 183 -14.23 2.65 9.85
CA VAL A 183 -13.67 3.44 10.98
C VAL A 183 -12.13 3.47 10.92
N GLY A 184 -11.52 2.61 10.10
CA GLY A 184 -10.13 2.70 9.68
C GLY A 184 -9.90 3.67 8.53
N GLY A 185 -10.28 4.94 8.69
CA GLY A 185 -9.64 6.05 7.98
C GLY A 185 -8.22 6.27 8.51
N CYS A 186 -7.42 5.20 8.60
CA CYS A 186 -6.02 5.28 8.99
C CYS A 186 -5.33 6.11 7.91
N LYS A 187 -5.04 7.36 8.25
CA LYS A 187 -4.14 8.20 7.47
C LYS A 187 -2.83 7.44 7.40
N GLU A 188 -2.54 6.90 6.23
CA GLU A 188 -1.28 6.23 6.00
C GLU A 188 -0.24 7.31 5.81
N THR A 189 0.77 7.36 6.68
CA THR A 189 1.79 8.40 6.62
C THR A 189 3.01 7.87 5.91
N TYR A 190 3.50 8.62 4.93
CA TYR A 190 4.80 8.37 4.31
C TYR A 190 5.84 9.34 4.85
N GLU A 191 6.93 8.81 5.40
CA GLU A 191 8.07 9.59 5.88
C GLU A 191 9.34 9.20 5.10
N MET A 192 9.97 10.18 4.48
CA MET A 192 11.25 9.99 3.78
C MET A 192 12.40 9.81 4.78
N PRO A 193 13.48 9.10 4.41
CA PRO A 193 14.66 8.99 5.25
C PRO A 193 15.34 10.36 5.41
N ALA A 194 15.67 10.73 6.65
CA ALA A 194 16.45 11.94 6.92
C ALA A 194 17.86 11.87 6.31
N GLY A 195 18.31 12.97 5.72
CA GLY A 195 19.68 13.18 5.31
C GLY A 195 19.86 14.49 4.57
N GLY A 196 21.02 14.69 3.97
CA GLY A 196 21.35 15.90 3.24
C GLY A 196 22.35 15.64 2.13
N GLY A 197 22.06 16.21 0.97
CA GLY A 197 22.90 16.11 -0.23
C GLY A 197 22.85 17.42 -1.01
N GLU A 198 23.98 17.77 -1.62
CA GLU A 198 24.07 18.93 -2.51
C GLU A 198 24.10 18.44 -3.95
N GLN A 199 23.11 18.87 -4.73
CA GLN A 199 23.19 18.82 -6.17
C GLN A 199 23.88 20.09 -6.66
N LYS A 200 25.20 20.05 -6.88
CA LYS A 200 25.87 21.14 -7.58
C LYS A 200 25.47 21.07 -9.05
N THR A 201 24.55 21.94 -9.46
CA THR A 201 24.22 22.14 -10.87
C THR A 201 25.43 22.78 -11.55
N VAL A 202 26.30 21.96 -12.13
CA VAL A 202 27.39 22.49 -12.95
C VAL A 202 26.79 22.93 -14.28
N ALA A 203 26.74 24.24 -14.51
CA ALA A 203 26.29 24.79 -15.78
C ALA A 203 27.22 24.32 -16.89
N GLN A 204 26.69 23.57 -17.85
CA GLN A 204 27.45 23.14 -19.02
C GLN A 204 27.79 24.38 -19.87
N THR A 205 29.03 24.86 -19.78
CA THR A 205 29.52 25.90 -20.68
C THR A 205 29.84 25.28 -22.04
N VAL A 206 28.90 25.34 -22.98
CA VAL A 206 29.15 24.98 -24.38
C VAL A 206 30.03 26.08 -24.99
N ARG A 207 31.33 25.83 -25.15
CA ARG A 207 32.21 26.70 -25.92
C ARG A 207 32.03 26.40 -27.41
N ILE A 208 31.22 27.21 -28.08
CA ILE A 208 31.08 27.14 -29.54
C ILE A 208 32.36 27.68 -30.18
N GLN A 209 33.26 26.79 -30.65
CA GLN A 209 34.33 27.21 -31.56
C GLN A 209 33.74 27.51 -32.93
N LYS A 210 33.50 28.80 -33.20
CA LYS A 210 33.07 29.25 -34.52
C LYS A 210 34.27 29.23 -35.47
N VAL A 211 34.41 28.18 -36.27
CA VAL A 211 35.41 28.16 -37.34
C VAL A 211 34.96 29.11 -38.44
N ILE A 212 35.50 30.33 -38.46
CA ILE A 212 35.22 31.31 -39.52
C ILE A 212 36.02 30.92 -40.76
N ARG A 213 35.41 30.18 -41.70
CA ARG A 213 35.98 30.01 -43.05
C ARG A 213 35.56 31.19 -43.94
N LYS A 214 36.50 31.74 -44.70
CA LYS A 214 36.25 32.86 -45.65
C LYS A 214 35.26 32.38 -46.72
N LYS A 215 34.11 33.06 -46.83
CA LYS A 215 33.15 32.84 -47.93
C LYS A 215 33.70 33.49 -49.20
N PHE A 216 34.08 32.67 -50.18
CA PHE A 216 34.40 33.20 -51.51
C PHE A 216 33.08 33.56 -52.20
N VAL A 217 32.90 34.85 -52.50
CA VAL A 217 31.77 35.32 -53.32
C VAL A 217 32.22 35.23 -54.77
N VAL A 218 31.75 34.20 -55.48
CA VAL A 218 32.10 33.98 -56.89
C VAL A 218 31.09 34.70 -57.78
N ASN A 219 31.57 35.39 -58.81
CA ASN A 219 30.70 36.02 -59.81
C ASN A 219 30.01 34.93 -60.66
N PRO A 220 28.66 34.85 -60.67
CA PRO A 220 27.93 33.82 -61.39
C PRO A 220 28.13 33.83 -62.92
N PHE A 221 28.72 34.89 -63.49
CA PHE A 221 29.02 35.01 -64.92
C PHE A 221 30.49 34.74 -65.29
N SER A 222 31.32 34.28 -64.34
CA SER A 222 32.72 33.97 -64.67
C SER A 222 32.84 32.67 -65.49
N ALA A 223 33.73 32.66 -66.48
CA ALA A 223 33.99 31.49 -67.34
C ALA A 223 34.72 30.33 -66.62
N ILE A 224 35.03 30.49 -65.33
CA ILE A 224 35.77 29.51 -64.52
C ILE A 224 34.77 28.77 -63.64
N LYS A 225 34.64 27.45 -63.84
CA LYS A 225 33.77 26.59 -63.02
C LYS A 225 34.45 26.33 -61.67
N PHE A 226 34.00 27.02 -60.63
CA PHE A 226 34.48 26.81 -59.26
C PHE A 226 33.68 25.67 -58.62
N GLU A 227 34.32 24.56 -58.29
CA GLU A 227 33.71 23.53 -57.44
C GLU A 227 33.69 24.04 -56.00
N VAL A 228 32.49 24.40 -55.53
CA VAL A 228 32.30 24.83 -54.15
C VAL A 228 32.21 23.56 -53.29
N PRO A 229 33.13 23.32 -52.34
CA PRO A 229 33.00 22.19 -51.44
C PRO A 229 31.73 22.33 -50.60
N PRO A 230 31.07 21.22 -50.21
CA PRO A 230 29.91 21.28 -49.31
C PRO A 230 30.28 22.00 -48.01
N ILE A 231 29.33 22.74 -47.45
CA ILE A 231 29.54 23.50 -46.21
C ILE A 231 29.70 22.50 -45.06
N ASP A 232 30.93 22.36 -44.54
CA ASP A 232 31.21 21.50 -43.39
C ASP A 232 30.50 21.99 -42.12
N GLU A 233 29.92 21.02 -41.42
CA GLU A 233 29.20 21.09 -40.15
C GLU A 233 30.00 21.78 -39.05
N VAL A 234 29.31 22.52 -38.18
CA VAL A 234 29.89 23.11 -36.96
C VAL A 234 30.36 21.96 -36.07
N LYS A 235 31.68 21.77 -35.93
CA LYS A 235 32.23 20.87 -34.91
C LYS A 235 31.95 21.46 -33.52
N LEU A 236 30.95 20.91 -32.84
CA LEU A 236 30.71 21.15 -31.42
C LEU A 236 31.73 20.33 -30.63
N GLU A 237 32.79 20.97 -30.16
CA GLU A 237 33.66 20.38 -29.13
C GLU A 237 33.00 20.61 -27.76
N LEU A 238 32.18 19.65 -27.34
CA LEU A 238 31.70 19.57 -25.96
C LEU A 238 32.91 19.19 -25.08
N GLN A 239 33.46 20.14 -24.33
CA GLN A 239 34.41 19.81 -23.27
C GLN A 239 33.66 19.07 -22.18
N GLU A 240 33.75 17.74 -22.20
CA GLU A 240 33.22 16.81 -21.21
C GLU A 240 34.15 16.78 -19.97
N VAL A 241 34.49 17.95 -19.43
CA VAL A 241 35.21 18.07 -18.16
C VAL A 241 34.24 18.68 -17.16
N THR A 242 33.19 17.94 -16.88
CA THR A 242 32.28 18.24 -15.77
C THR A 242 32.36 17.06 -14.83
N GLU A 243 33.31 17.10 -13.89
CA GLU A 243 33.26 16.22 -12.74
C GLU A 243 31.98 16.57 -11.98
N HIS A 244 30.90 15.82 -12.25
CA HIS A 244 29.62 15.99 -11.60
C HIS A 244 29.79 15.55 -10.14
N ALA A 245 30.18 16.49 -9.28
CA ALA A 245 30.18 16.28 -7.84
C ALA A 245 28.73 16.25 -7.34
N TYR A 246 28.04 15.14 -7.60
CA TYR A 246 26.75 14.84 -7.01
C TYR A 246 26.94 14.10 -5.69
N LYS A 247 26.35 14.61 -4.62
CA LYS A 247 26.25 13.90 -3.35
C LYS A 247 24.83 13.40 -3.18
N ILE A 248 24.66 12.10 -3.04
CA ILE A 248 23.35 11.46 -2.88
C ILE A 248 22.60 12.06 -1.69
N GLY A 249 21.32 12.40 -1.93
CA GLY A 249 20.44 13.11 -1.02
C GLY A 249 20.11 14.52 -1.52
N TYR A 250 19.24 15.23 -0.79
CA TYR A 250 18.88 16.63 -1.09
C TYR A 250 18.73 17.45 0.19
N GLY A 251 19.39 18.60 0.28
CA GLY A 251 19.22 19.63 1.32
C GLY A 251 20.19 19.55 2.51
N GLU A 252 19.95 20.35 3.55
CA GLU A 252 20.84 20.49 4.72
C GLU A 252 20.75 19.27 5.65
N GLY A 253 21.88 18.61 5.91
CA GLY A 253 21.97 17.44 6.79
C GLY A 253 23.19 16.57 6.54
N THR A 254 23.45 15.62 7.44
CA THR A 254 24.47 14.58 7.26
C THR A 254 23.80 13.27 6.87
N GLY A 255 24.37 12.56 5.89
CA GLY A 255 23.86 11.27 5.39
C GLY A 255 23.11 11.37 4.07
N ALA A 256 22.77 10.23 3.46
CA ALA A 256 22.32 10.15 2.07
C ALA A 256 20.83 10.41 1.81
N GLY A 257 20.03 10.69 2.84
CA GLY A 257 18.58 10.92 2.73
C GLY A 257 18.18 12.32 2.23
N PHE A 258 16.93 12.71 2.52
CA PHE A 258 16.33 13.95 2.03
C PHE A 258 16.01 14.93 3.17
N ALA A 259 16.07 16.22 2.86
CA ALA A 259 15.64 17.29 3.75
C ALA A 259 14.13 17.18 4.02
N GLY A 260 13.76 17.36 5.28
CA GLY A 260 12.40 17.10 5.76
C GLY A 260 12.09 15.62 6.02
N GLY A 261 13.05 14.72 5.78
CA GLY A 261 12.94 13.32 6.19
C GLY A 261 13.08 13.13 7.70
N THR A 262 12.64 11.98 8.21
CA THR A 262 12.69 11.63 9.64
C THR A 262 13.71 10.51 9.89
N LYS A 263 14.11 10.30 11.15
CA LYS A 263 15.08 9.24 11.51
C LYS A 263 14.53 7.84 11.25
N GLN A 264 13.21 7.67 11.34
CA GLN A 264 12.48 6.42 11.13
C GLN A 264 11.98 6.27 9.69
N GLY A 265 11.95 7.35 8.92
CA GLY A 265 11.56 7.36 7.53
C GLY A 265 12.44 6.44 6.68
N LYS A 266 11.80 5.79 5.71
CA LYS A 266 12.41 4.82 4.80
C LYS A 266 11.81 5.06 3.41
N VAL A 267 12.61 4.87 2.37
CA VAL A 267 12.07 4.77 1.01
C VAL A 267 11.26 3.48 0.91
N ARG A 268 10.00 3.57 0.49
CA ARG A 268 9.12 2.42 0.28
C ARG A 268 8.78 2.35 -1.20
N PHE A 269 8.80 1.14 -1.75
CA PHE A 269 8.44 0.89 -3.15
C PHE A 269 7.00 0.39 -3.22
N ILE A 270 6.07 1.29 -3.51
CA ILE A 270 4.63 1.00 -3.49
C ILE A 270 4.16 0.64 -4.89
N ARG A 271 3.67 -0.58 -5.06
CA ARG A 271 2.98 -1.04 -6.27
C ARG A 271 1.55 -0.50 -6.33
N LEU A 272 1.15 0.06 -7.47
CA LEU A 272 -0.20 0.56 -7.70
C LEU A 272 -1.09 -0.54 -8.26
N GLU A 273 -2.08 -0.97 -7.48
CA GLU A 273 -3.11 -1.92 -7.94
C GLU A 273 -4.17 -1.17 -8.74
N TYR A 274 -4.51 -1.71 -9.91
CA TYR A 274 -5.60 -1.24 -10.76
C TYR A 274 -6.50 -2.40 -11.17
N ASP A 275 -7.75 -2.10 -11.52
CA ASP A 275 -8.68 -3.13 -11.96
C ASP A 275 -8.38 -3.53 -13.42
N GLY A 276 -8.39 -4.84 -13.68
CA GLY A 276 -8.08 -5.39 -15.00
C GLY A 276 -6.58 -5.62 -15.24
N GLY A 277 -6.27 -6.43 -16.25
CA GLY A 277 -4.89 -6.78 -16.57
C GLY A 277 -4.20 -7.57 -15.46
N ASP A 278 -2.94 -7.25 -15.25
CA ASP A 278 -1.92 -8.01 -14.52
C ASP A 278 -0.98 -7.05 -13.76
N TRP A 279 -1.58 -6.24 -12.88
CA TRP A 279 -0.83 -5.28 -12.05
C TRP A 279 0.18 -5.94 -11.12
N ASP A 280 0.00 -7.24 -10.83
CA ASP A 280 0.77 -8.06 -9.91
C ASP A 280 1.90 -8.87 -10.59
N GLN A 281 2.21 -8.57 -11.86
CA GLN A 281 3.36 -9.14 -12.56
C GLN A 281 4.66 -8.96 -11.75
N ASP A 282 5.28 -10.09 -11.41
CA ASP A 282 6.50 -10.22 -10.61
C ASP A 282 6.46 -9.46 -9.27
N PHE A 283 5.26 -9.29 -8.71
CA PHE A 283 5.05 -8.61 -7.45
C PHE A 283 5.53 -9.46 -6.26
N GLY A 284 6.21 -8.81 -5.31
CA GLY A 284 6.66 -9.44 -4.08
C GLY A 284 8.17 -9.71 -4.07
N VAL A 285 8.56 -10.95 -3.81
CA VAL A 285 9.97 -11.37 -3.73
C VAL A 285 10.51 -11.62 -5.14
N GLY A 286 11.54 -10.88 -5.55
CA GLY A 286 12.03 -10.83 -6.93
C GLY A 286 12.20 -9.37 -7.34
N GLY A 287 11.54 -8.93 -8.43
CA GLY A 287 11.77 -7.62 -9.07
C GLY A 287 11.65 -6.40 -8.15
N ASP A 288 10.49 -6.18 -7.55
CA ASP A 288 10.24 -4.97 -6.73
C ASP A 288 11.15 -4.90 -5.49
N MET A 289 11.33 -6.03 -4.80
CA MET A 289 12.23 -6.11 -3.65
C MET A 289 13.68 -5.94 -4.07
N ASN A 290 14.11 -6.53 -5.19
CA ASN A 290 15.48 -6.39 -5.69
C ASN A 290 15.76 -4.94 -6.05
N MET A 291 14.84 -4.25 -6.75
CA MET A 291 14.99 -2.82 -7.05
C MET A 291 15.04 -1.98 -5.77
N LEU A 292 14.19 -2.25 -4.78
CA LEU A 292 14.21 -1.52 -3.52
C LEU A 292 15.53 -1.73 -2.75
N PHE A 293 16.04 -2.96 -2.68
CA PHE A 293 17.32 -3.25 -2.04
C PHE A 293 18.50 -2.66 -2.80
N GLU A 294 18.54 -2.83 -4.12
CA GLU A 294 19.59 -2.29 -4.96
C GLU A 294 19.62 -0.77 -4.89
N TYR A 295 18.45 -0.11 -4.84
CA TYR A 295 18.36 1.31 -4.55
C TYR A 295 19.05 1.69 -3.24
N GLY A 296 18.78 0.94 -2.15
CA GLY A 296 19.41 1.16 -0.85
C GLY A 296 20.93 0.98 -0.89
N LEU A 297 21.42 -0.02 -1.64
CA LEU A 297 22.85 -0.26 -1.83
C LEU A 297 23.52 0.87 -2.63
N LEU A 298 22.93 1.24 -3.76
CA LEU A 298 23.42 2.26 -4.67
C LEU A 298 23.42 3.67 -4.05
N THR A 299 22.43 3.96 -3.21
CA THR A 299 22.24 5.31 -2.64
C THR A 299 22.68 5.44 -1.19
N SER A 300 22.90 4.34 -0.48
CA SER A 300 23.08 4.32 0.99
C SER A 300 21.90 4.94 1.77
N GLN A 301 20.71 5.03 1.16
CA GLN A 301 19.50 5.49 1.83
C GLN A 301 18.82 4.35 2.59
N LYS A 302 18.09 4.69 3.66
CA LYS A 302 17.27 3.70 4.36
C LYS A 302 16.07 3.34 3.50
N VAL A 303 15.94 2.05 3.22
CA VAL A 303 14.82 1.47 2.46
C VAL A 303 13.97 0.58 3.35
N SER A 304 12.72 0.37 2.97
CA SER A 304 11.84 -0.60 3.62
C SER A 304 12.34 -2.02 3.38
N ASP A 305 12.08 -2.87 4.35
CA ASP A 305 12.34 -4.31 4.36
C ASP A 305 11.23 -5.12 3.66
N ARG A 306 10.18 -4.45 3.16
CA ARG A 306 9.00 -5.10 2.58
C ARG A 306 8.55 -4.38 1.31
N THR A 307 8.04 -5.16 0.36
CA THR A 307 7.21 -4.67 -0.74
C THR A 307 5.80 -4.45 -0.25
N GLU A 308 5.12 -3.52 -0.92
CA GLU A 308 3.74 -3.22 -0.61
C GLU A 308 2.97 -2.76 -1.85
N SER A 309 1.66 -2.93 -1.80
CA SER A 309 0.76 -2.53 -2.87
C SER A 309 -0.39 -1.69 -2.31
N ARG A 310 -0.88 -0.73 -3.10
CA ARG A 310 -2.07 0.07 -2.76
C ARG A 310 -2.95 0.19 -3.98
N ARG A 311 -4.25 0.01 -3.78
CA ARG A 311 -5.26 0.37 -4.78
C ARG A 311 -5.26 1.85 -5.03
N ILE A 312 -5.64 2.26 -6.23
CA ILE A 312 -5.79 3.68 -6.59
C ILE A 312 -6.60 4.44 -5.52
N ALA A 313 -7.76 3.92 -5.11
CA ALA A 313 -8.60 4.54 -4.10
C ALA A 313 -7.89 4.77 -2.75
N GLN A 314 -6.96 3.90 -2.37
CA GLN A 314 -6.21 4.00 -1.11
C GLN A 314 -5.18 5.13 -1.14
N LEU A 315 -4.77 5.65 -2.31
CA LEU A 315 -3.89 6.82 -2.37
C LEU A 315 -4.53 8.08 -1.75
N SER A 316 -5.87 8.10 -1.62
CA SER A 316 -6.59 9.17 -0.93
C SER A 316 -6.34 9.19 0.59
N SER A 317 -5.96 8.05 1.20
CA SER A 317 -5.73 7.94 2.65
C SER A 317 -4.46 8.69 3.09
N PHE A 318 -3.49 8.84 2.19
CA PHE A 318 -2.26 9.57 2.48
C PHE A 318 -2.56 11.06 2.67
N PRO A 319 -2.13 11.67 3.79
CA PRO A 319 -2.29 13.10 4.01
C PRO A 319 -1.46 13.93 3.03
N LEU A 320 -1.94 15.15 2.78
CA LEU A 320 -1.11 16.19 2.15
C LEU A 320 0.16 16.40 2.98
N TYR A 321 1.31 16.49 2.32
CA TYR A 321 2.65 16.58 2.92
C TYR A 321 3.20 15.29 3.56
N GLN A 322 2.43 14.20 3.58
CA GLN A 322 2.87 12.87 4.07
C GLN A 322 2.46 11.76 3.09
N SER A 323 2.52 12.08 1.79
CA SER A 323 2.22 11.17 0.70
C SER A 323 3.49 10.56 0.10
N PRO A 324 3.42 9.36 -0.49
CA PRO A 324 4.58 8.74 -1.11
C PRO A 324 5.04 9.56 -2.32
N PRO A 325 6.34 9.91 -2.43
CA PRO A 325 6.87 10.63 -3.59
C PRO A 325 6.70 9.88 -4.90
N LEU A 326 6.72 8.54 -4.85
CA LEU A 326 6.62 7.67 -6.01
C LEU A 326 5.67 6.50 -5.74
N VAL A 327 4.87 6.14 -6.73
CA VAL A 327 4.24 4.81 -6.81
C VAL A 327 4.56 4.17 -8.16
N TYR A 328 4.76 2.86 -8.15
CA TYR A 328 5.19 2.06 -9.29
C TYR A 328 4.01 1.27 -9.89
N MET A 329 3.93 1.15 -11.21
CA MET A 329 2.86 0.46 -11.92
C MET A 329 3.48 -0.35 -13.06
N THR A 330 3.05 -1.61 -13.26
CA THR A 330 3.40 -2.40 -14.46
C THR A 330 2.19 -3.19 -14.98
N GLY A 331 2.37 -3.83 -16.13
CA GLY A 331 1.50 -4.87 -16.66
C GLY A 331 1.60 -4.96 -18.18
N GLN A 332 0.89 -5.94 -18.74
CA GLN A 332 0.77 -6.15 -20.18
C GLN A 332 -0.70 -6.06 -20.67
N GLY A 333 -1.66 -6.05 -19.75
CA GLY A 333 -3.09 -6.13 -20.02
C GLY A 333 -3.84 -4.79 -20.09
N SER A 334 -5.12 -4.82 -19.71
CA SER A 334 -6.00 -3.64 -19.74
C SER A 334 -5.97 -2.89 -18.41
N ILE A 335 -6.09 -1.57 -18.43
CA ILE A 335 -6.17 -0.73 -17.23
C ILE A 335 -7.59 -0.16 -17.12
N ASN A 336 -8.39 -0.67 -16.19
CA ASN A 336 -9.73 -0.16 -15.91
C ASN A 336 -9.67 0.85 -14.75
N THR A 337 -10.11 2.08 -15.03
CA THR A 337 -10.15 3.17 -14.05
C THR A 337 -11.52 3.83 -14.03
N SER A 338 -12.14 3.84 -12.86
CA SER A 338 -13.38 4.57 -12.61
C SER A 338 -13.16 6.08 -12.57
N ASN A 339 -14.23 6.88 -12.62
CA ASN A 339 -14.10 8.34 -12.48
C ASN A 339 -13.56 8.76 -11.10
N SER A 340 -13.84 7.98 -10.05
CA SER A 340 -13.23 8.19 -8.73
C SER A 340 -11.73 7.92 -8.75
N ASP A 341 -11.28 6.87 -9.43
CA ASP A 341 -9.85 6.55 -9.56
C ASP A 341 -9.10 7.67 -10.28
N ILE A 342 -9.66 8.19 -11.37
CA ILE A 342 -9.09 9.32 -12.11
C ILE A 342 -8.95 10.57 -11.21
N LYS A 343 -9.94 10.84 -10.36
CA LYS A 343 -9.87 11.96 -9.42
C LYS A 343 -8.76 11.76 -8.38
N VAL A 344 -8.64 10.55 -7.82
CA VAL A 344 -7.62 10.23 -6.81
C VAL A 344 -6.21 10.27 -7.41
N LEU A 345 -6.00 9.74 -8.63
CA LEU A 345 -4.71 9.84 -9.33
C LEU A 345 -4.34 11.29 -9.62
N ARG A 346 -5.31 12.13 -10.04
CA ARG A 346 -5.05 13.56 -10.27
C ARG A 346 -4.66 14.26 -8.97
N GLU A 347 -5.40 14.04 -7.88
CA GLU A 347 -5.07 14.61 -6.56
C GLU A 347 -3.67 14.15 -6.10
N TYR A 348 -3.35 12.86 -6.26
CA TYR A 348 -2.04 12.31 -5.92
C TYR A 348 -0.91 12.97 -6.70
N LEU A 349 -1.07 13.07 -8.02
CA LEU A 349 -0.06 13.64 -8.91
C LEU A 349 0.09 15.15 -8.72
N VAL A 350 -1.00 15.90 -8.71
CA VAL A 350 -0.98 17.38 -8.75
C VAL A 350 -0.87 17.97 -7.34
N ASP A 351 -1.80 17.60 -6.45
CA ASP A 351 -1.95 18.26 -5.15
C ASP A 351 -0.95 17.71 -4.14
N LYS A 352 -0.77 16.38 -4.13
CA LYS A 352 0.13 15.68 -3.20
C LYS A 352 1.57 15.55 -3.68
N HIS A 353 1.91 16.12 -4.84
CA HIS A 353 3.27 16.11 -5.40
C HIS A 353 3.86 14.70 -5.61
N GLY A 354 3.01 13.70 -5.81
CA GLY A 354 3.43 12.36 -6.18
C GLY A 354 3.90 12.27 -7.63
N MET A 355 4.50 11.12 -7.96
CA MET A 355 4.93 10.76 -9.29
C MET A 355 4.61 9.29 -9.59
N LEU A 356 4.13 9.00 -10.80
CA LEU A 356 3.96 7.64 -11.29
C LEU A 356 5.23 7.17 -12.00
N PHE A 357 5.77 6.02 -11.59
CA PHE A 357 6.73 5.26 -12.39
C PHE A 357 5.97 4.10 -13.05
N ILE A 358 5.84 4.14 -14.36
CA ILE A 358 5.06 3.18 -15.13
C ILE A 358 6.04 2.38 -15.99
N ASP A 359 6.03 1.06 -15.84
CA ASP A 359 6.76 0.14 -16.69
C ASP A 359 5.79 -0.64 -17.58
N ASN A 360 6.20 -0.90 -18.82
CA ASN A 360 5.41 -1.71 -19.75
C ASN A 360 5.93 -3.14 -19.73
N GLY A 361 5.22 -3.99 -18.97
CA GLY A 361 5.57 -5.37 -18.72
C GLY A 361 5.26 -6.36 -19.85
N GLY A 362 4.91 -5.89 -21.06
CA GLY A 362 4.82 -6.85 -22.16
C GLY A 362 4.03 -6.49 -23.42
N SER A 363 3.35 -5.34 -23.51
CA SER A 363 2.46 -5.12 -24.66
C SER A 363 2.28 -3.69 -25.17
N ARG A 364 2.07 -3.59 -26.48
CA ARG A 364 1.63 -2.34 -27.13
C ARG A 364 0.21 -1.95 -26.73
N HIS A 365 -0.61 -2.92 -26.29
CA HIS A 365 -1.94 -2.62 -25.76
C HIS A 365 -1.84 -1.85 -24.44
N PHE A 366 -0.99 -2.30 -23.52
CA PHE A 366 -0.73 -1.64 -22.25
C PHE A 366 -0.23 -0.21 -22.46
N HIS A 367 0.69 0.00 -23.41
CA HIS A 367 1.10 1.35 -23.82
C HIS A 367 -0.09 2.27 -24.14
N ASN A 368 -1.02 1.82 -24.98
CA ASN A 368 -2.21 2.59 -25.36
C ASN A 368 -3.12 2.86 -24.14
N GLN A 369 -3.24 1.88 -23.24
CA GLN A 369 -4.03 2.01 -22.01
C GLN A 369 -3.43 3.04 -21.05
N VAL A 370 -2.11 3.05 -20.87
CA VAL A 370 -1.40 4.06 -20.06
C VAL A 370 -1.63 5.46 -20.63
N VAL A 371 -1.44 5.65 -21.94
CA VAL A 371 -1.67 6.95 -22.58
C VAL A 371 -3.13 7.39 -22.45
N ALA A 372 -4.09 6.48 -22.61
CA ALA A 372 -5.51 6.77 -22.44
C ALA A 372 -5.87 7.14 -20.98
N MET A 373 -5.35 6.41 -20.00
CA MET A 373 -5.51 6.70 -18.58
C MET A 373 -4.92 8.08 -18.25
N MET A 374 -3.68 8.34 -18.65
CA MET A 374 -3.00 9.61 -18.39
C MET A 374 -3.69 10.79 -19.07
N ASN A 375 -4.27 10.63 -20.26
CA ASN A 375 -5.09 11.67 -20.89
C ASN A 375 -6.37 11.98 -20.11
N ARG A 376 -6.92 11.02 -19.34
CA ARG A 376 -8.06 11.27 -18.44
C ARG A 376 -7.61 11.90 -17.13
N VAL A 377 -6.47 11.47 -16.58
CA VAL A 377 -5.89 12.00 -15.33
C VAL A 377 -5.35 13.42 -15.52
N LEU A 378 -4.62 13.71 -16.60
CA LEU A 378 -4.01 14.99 -16.93
C LEU A 378 -4.43 15.44 -18.34
N PRO A 379 -5.66 15.93 -18.54
CA PRO A 379 -6.20 16.24 -19.88
C PRO A 379 -5.44 17.35 -20.62
N GLU A 380 -4.73 18.20 -19.89
CA GLU A 380 -3.95 19.33 -20.42
C GLU A 380 -2.48 18.99 -20.65
N VAL A 381 -2.02 17.82 -20.18
CA VAL A 381 -0.60 17.40 -20.28
C VAL A 381 -0.49 16.27 -21.29
N ARG A 382 0.40 16.42 -22.27
CA ARG A 382 0.69 15.38 -23.26
C ARG A 382 2.02 14.67 -22.94
N PRO A 383 2.14 13.37 -23.25
CA PRO A 383 3.42 12.69 -23.13
C PRO A 383 4.44 13.28 -24.11
N VAL A 384 5.67 13.45 -23.64
CA VAL A 384 6.82 13.84 -24.46
C VAL A 384 7.99 12.89 -24.20
N PRO A 385 8.86 12.62 -25.18
CA PRO A 385 10.09 11.88 -24.94
C PRO A 385 10.97 12.57 -23.89
N ILE A 386 11.50 11.81 -22.93
CA ILE A 386 12.47 12.33 -21.95
C ILE A 386 13.88 12.12 -22.51
N PRO A 387 14.65 13.18 -22.77
CA PRO A 387 15.96 13.05 -23.38
C PRO A 387 17.00 12.51 -22.39
N LEU A 388 18.07 11.88 -22.89
CA LEU A 388 19.13 11.28 -22.05
C LEU A 388 19.96 12.32 -21.27
N ASP A 389 19.90 13.59 -21.68
CA ASP A 389 20.49 14.71 -20.96
C ASP A 389 19.53 15.33 -19.92
N ASP A 390 18.32 14.78 -19.71
CA ASP A 390 17.48 15.21 -18.59
C ASP A 390 18.17 14.89 -17.25
N THR A 391 17.97 15.73 -16.25
CA THR A 391 18.47 15.48 -14.88
C THR A 391 18.07 14.10 -14.33
N LEU A 392 16.88 13.61 -14.69
CA LEU A 392 16.38 12.29 -14.31
C LEU A 392 17.23 11.15 -14.92
N HIS A 393 17.82 11.33 -16.09
CA HIS A 393 18.72 10.32 -16.69
C HIS A 393 20.19 10.49 -16.30
N ARG A 394 20.52 11.50 -15.50
CA ARG A 394 21.91 11.82 -15.13
C ARG A 394 22.23 11.68 -13.65
N VAL A 395 21.22 11.63 -12.79
CA VAL A 395 21.39 11.72 -11.34
C VAL A 395 20.56 10.66 -10.62
N PRO A 396 21.16 9.88 -9.68
CA PRO A 396 22.58 9.84 -9.31
C PRO A 396 23.52 9.24 -10.36
N PHE A 397 23.02 8.45 -11.30
CA PHE A 397 23.84 7.71 -12.25
C PHE A 397 23.65 8.25 -13.67
N GLN A 398 24.75 8.39 -14.41
CA GLN A 398 24.70 8.80 -15.82
C GLN A 398 24.27 7.62 -16.70
N ILE A 399 23.11 7.75 -17.34
CA ILE A 399 22.64 6.76 -18.32
C ILE A 399 23.18 7.15 -19.71
N GLY A 400 24.15 6.38 -20.22
CA GLY A 400 24.77 6.64 -21.52
C GLY A 400 23.90 6.20 -22.71
N THR A 401 23.17 5.10 -22.55
CA THR A 401 22.22 4.57 -23.54
C THR A 401 20.95 4.17 -22.79
N PHE A 402 19.79 4.41 -23.39
CA PHE A 402 18.51 4.04 -22.80
C PHE A 402 18.39 2.50 -22.67
N PRO A 403 18.36 1.93 -21.45
CA PRO A 403 18.29 0.48 -21.26
C PRO A 403 16.85 -0.01 -21.39
N TYR A 404 16.66 -1.20 -21.96
CA TYR A 404 15.37 -1.92 -21.97
C TYR A 404 15.61 -3.41 -22.13
N VAL A 405 14.71 -4.25 -21.61
CA VAL A 405 14.70 -5.70 -21.85
C VAL A 405 14.08 -5.99 -23.21
N ALA A 406 12.86 -5.50 -23.45
CA ALA A 406 12.18 -5.64 -24.72
C ALA A 406 11.32 -4.40 -25.06
N PRO A 407 11.41 -3.82 -26.27
CA PRO A 407 10.80 -2.52 -26.58
C PRO A 407 9.29 -2.63 -26.92
N HIS A 408 8.45 -3.02 -25.96
CA HIS A 408 7.02 -3.25 -26.16
C HIS A 408 6.24 -1.96 -26.51
N GLY A 409 6.52 -0.89 -25.78
CA GLY A 409 5.86 0.42 -25.93
C GLY A 409 6.59 1.40 -26.84
N GLY A 410 7.77 1.04 -27.35
CA GLY A 410 8.69 1.95 -28.03
C GLY A 410 10.13 1.82 -27.53
N LYS A 411 10.99 2.76 -27.92
CA LYS A 411 12.43 2.79 -27.60
C LYS A 411 12.86 4.02 -26.80
N GLU A 412 11.91 4.85 -26.40
CA GLU A 412 12.14 6.09 -25.69
C GLU A 412 11.24 6.13 -24.46
N ALA A 413 11.75 6.65 -23.35
CA ALA A 413 10.92 6.96 -22.20
C ALA A 413 9.97 8.11 -22.52
N LEU A 414 8.73 8.04 -22.04
CA LEU A 414 7.78 9.14 -22.12
C LEU A 414 7.58 9.76 -20.74
N GLY A 415 7.44 11.09 -20.72
CA GLY A 415 7.21 11.88 -19.53
C GLY A 415 5.98 12.77 -19.66
N TRP A 416 5.30 13.01 -18.54
CA TRP A 416 4.27 14.04 -18.40
C TRP A 416 4.81 15.09 -17.45
N SER A 417 4.98 16.33 -17.90
CA SER A 417 5.50 17.42 -17.08
C SER A 417 4.47 18.52 -16.84
N MET A 418 4.54 19.11 -15.66
CA MET A 418 3.77 20.29 -15.25
C MET A 418 4.59 21.04 -14.22
N ASP A 419 4.58 22.38 -14.28
CA ASP A 419 5.28 23.25 -13.33
C ASP A 419 6.78 22.94 -13.14
N GLY A 420 7.45 22.48 -14.20
CA GLY A 420 8.89 22.23 -14.20
C GLY A 420 9.35 20.90 -13.61
N ARG A 421 8.42 19.98 -13.30
CA ARG A 421 8.74 18.61 -12.88
C ARG A 421 8.01 17.54 -13.68
N TRP A 422 8.51 16.32 -13.63
CA TRP A 422 7.83 15.13 -14.15
C TRP A 422 6.78 14.63 -13.14
N LEU A 423 5.55 14.40 -13.59
CA LEU A 423 4.46 13.74 -12.84
C LEU A 423 4.38 12.25 -13.13
N ALA A 424 4.83 11.84 -14.31
CA ALA A 424 4.90 10.43 -14.67
C ALA A 424 6.12 10.17 -15.53
N TYR A 425 6.76 9.03 -15.29
CA TYR A 425 7.82 8.46 -16.11
C TYR A 425 7.34 7.11 -16.62
N TYR A 426 7.27 6.95 -17.94
CA TYR A 426 6.87 5.73 -18.60
C TYR A 426 8.06 5.07 -19.29
N HIS A 427 8.41 3.88 -18.83
CA HIS A 427 9.39 3.01 -19.44
C HIS A 427 8.68 2.06 -20.43
N PRO A 428 9.07 2.03 -21.71
CA PRO A 428 8.38 1.22 -22.71
C PRO A 428 8.84 -0.25 -22.75
N GLY A 429 9.79 -0.62 -21.89
CA GLY A 429 10.79 -1.64 -22.20
C GLY A 429 10.94 -2.80 -21.22
N ASP A 430 9.94 -3.04 -20.37
CA ASP A 430 9.94 -4.04 -19.29
C ASP A 430 11.19 -3.98 -18.40
N ILE A 431 11.36 -2.86 -17.69
CA ILE A 431 12.50 -2.70 -16.78
C ILE A 431 12.39 -3.60 -15.55
N GLY A 432 11.17 -3.96 -15.15
CA GLY A 432 10.87 -4.86 -14.04
C GLY A 432 11.47 -6.25 -14.22
N ASP A 433 11.43 -6.79 -15.44
CA ASP A 433 12.04 -8.06 -15.79
C ASP A 433 13.56 -8.07 -15.57
N ALA A 434 14.25 -6.94 -15.78
CA ALA A 434 15.68 -6.83 -15.48
C ALA A 434 15.96 -6.86 -13.96
N TRP A 435 14.99 -6.45 -13.14
CA TRP A 435 15.11 -6.50 -11.69
C TRP A 435 14.80 -7.89 -11.12
N SER A 436 14.12 -8.75 -11.88
CA SER A 436 13.82 -10.12 -11.49
C SER A 436 15.08 -10.98 -11.31
N ASP A 437 14.95 -12.08 -10.57
CA ASP A 437 16.03 -13.05 -10.42
C ASP A 437 16.38 -13.67 -11.78
N GLY A 438 17.67 -13.68 -12.12
CA GLY A 438 18.14 -14.10 -13.44
C GLY A 438 18.02 -13.02 -14.52
N HIS A 439 17.52 -11.82 -14.18
CA HIS A 439 17.57 -10.60 -14.99
C HIS A 439 17.03 -10.78 -16.41
N ALA A 440 15.99 -11.59 -16.59
CA ALA A 440 15.43 -11.96 -17.90
C ALA A 440 16.48 -12.49 -18.93
N GLY A 441 17.65 -12.96 -18.46
CA GLY A 441 18.75 -13.40 -19.30
C GLY A 441 19.48 -12.27 -20.06
N VAL A 442 19.24 -11.00 -19.73
CA VAL A 442 19.96 -9.87 -20.32
C VAL A 442 21.38 -9.76 -19.76
N SER A 443 22.28 -9.08 -20.49
CA SER A 443 23.67 -8.96 -20.06
C SER A 443 23.83 -8.08 -18.82
N PRO A 444 24.93 -8.23 -18.05
CA PRO A 444 25.26 -7.36 -16.93
C PRO A 444 25.21 -5.88 -17.21
N GLU A 445 25.65 -5.47 -18.39
CA GLU A 445 25.62 -4.06 -18.79
C GLU A 445 24.18 -3.53 -18.86
N ILE A 446 23.24 -4.34 -19.37
CA ILE A 446 21.84 -3.95 -19.51
C ILE A 446 21.15 -3.93 -18.15
N TYR A 447 21.20 -5.02 -17.38
CA TYR A 447 20.46 -5.04 -16.11
C TYR A 447 21.03 -4.05 -15.08
N ASN A 448 22.35 -3.83 -15.04
CA ASN A 448 22.93 -2.80 -14.18
C ASN A 448 22.46 -1.39 -14.59
N SER A 449 22.35 -1.12 -15.89
CA SER A 449 21.81 0.14 -16.38
C SER A 449 20.32 0.29 -16.05
N CYS A 450 19.52 -0.79 -16.10
CA CYS A 450 18.13 -0.82 -15.64
C CYS A 450 18.00 -0.49 -14.15
N TYR A 451 18.86 -1.06 -13.29
CA TYR A 451 18.88 -0.73 -11.85
C TYR A 451 19.27 0.73 -11.60
N GLN A 452 20.30 1.23 -12.30
CA GLN A 452 20.70 2.64 -12.21
C GLN A 452 19.59 3.59 -12.66
N LEU A 453 18.89 3.27 -13.75
CA LEU A 453 17.76 4.05 -14.22
C LEU A 453 16.60 4.04 -13.21
N GLY A 454 16.24 2.88 -12.68
CA GLY A 454 15.25 2.76 -11.60
C GLY A 454 15.64 3.60 -10.39
N ALA A 455 16.90 3.55 -9.98
CA ALA A 455 17.42 4.35 -8.88
C ALA A 455 17.35 5.86 -9.14
N ASN A 456 17.60 6.28 -10.38
CA ASN A 456 17.42 7.68 -10.77
C ASN A 456 15.97 8.14 -10.69
N VAL A 457 15.02 7.36 -11.19
CA VAL A 457 13.59 7.72 -11.15
C VAL A 457 13.11 7.85 -9.69
N ILE A 458 13.48 6.89 -8.84
CA ILE A 458 13.17 6.93 -7.40
C ILE A 458 13.79 8.17 -6.74
N ASN A 459 15.08 8.42 -6.98
CA ASN A 459 15.78 9.57 -6.39
C ASN A 459 15.21 10.92 -6.87
N TYR A 460 14.85 11.03 -8.16
CA TYR A 460 14.24 12.22 -8.73
C TYR A 460 12.90 12.54 -8.03
N ALA A 461 12.00 11.56 -7.95
CA ALA A 461 10.69 11.74 -7.32
C ALA A 461 10.82 12.20 -5.85
N HIS A 462 11.72 11.57 -5.09
CA HIS A 462 11.95 11.94 -3.69
C HIS A 462 12.59 13.32 -3.54
N SER A 463 13.53 13.67 -4.42
CA SER A 463 14.18 14.98 -4.42
C SER A 463 13.19 16.11 -4.74
N GLU A 464 12.32 15.93 -5.74
CA GLU A 464 11.27 16.91 -6.07
C GLU A 464 10.24 17.05 -4.96
N TYR A 465 9.84 15.94 -4.33
CA TYR A 465 8.95 15.99 -3.19
C TYR A 465 9.58 16.71 -1.98
N ALA A 466 10.86 16.47 -1.70
CA ALA A 466 11.60 17.18 -0.66
C ALA A 466 11.73 18.69 -0.93
N LYS A 467 12.03 19.08 -2.18
CA LYS A 467 12.02 20.50 -2.62
C LYS A 467 10.67 21.16 -2.36
N TRP A 468 9.59 20.48 -2.72
CA TRP A 468 8.23 20.98 -2.49
C TRP A 468 7.92 21.16 -1.01
N LEU A 469 8.26 20.19 -0.16
CA LEU A 469 8.08 20.30 1.29
C LEU A 469 8.86 21.48 1.86
N ALA A 470 10.12 21.66 1.47
CA ALA A 470 10.96 22.77 1.91
C ALA A 470 10.38 24.13 1.48
N ALA A 471 9.92 24.25 0.24
CA ALA A 471 9.29 25.48 -0.26
C ALA A 471 7.99 25.83 0.48
N LYS A 472 7.22 24.84 0.93
CA LYS A 472 6.00 25.06 1.72
C LYS A 472 6.29 25.41 3.18
N GLN A 473 7.41 24.96 3.73
CA GLN A 473 7.85 25.36 5.07
C GLN A 473 8.36 26.80 5.11
N SER A 474 9.05 27.28 4.06
CA SER A 474 9.55 28.66 4.01
C SER A 474 8.48 29.72 3.75
N THR A 475 7.28 29.31 3.32
CA THR A 475 6.14 30.22 3.06
C THR A 475 5.24 30.40 4.30
N LYS A 476 5.45 29.61 5.36
CA LYS A 476 4.78 29.77 6.67
C LYS A 476 5.66 30.59 7.61
#